data_AF-A0A6V7JI27-F1
#
_entry.id   AF-A0A6V7JI27-F1
#
_cell.length_a   1.000
_cell.length_b   1.000
_cell.length_c   1.000
_cell.angle_alpha   90.00
_cell.angle_beta   90.00
_cell.angle_gamma   90.00
#
_symmetry.space_group_name_H-M   'P 1'
#
loop_
_entity.id
_entity.type
_entity.pdbx_description
1 polymer ?
#
loop_
_entity_poly.entity_id
_entity_poly.type
_entity_poly.pdbx_seq_one_letter_code
_entity_poly.pdbx_strand_id
1 'polypeptide(L)'
;VFREPKSASIVNQVLESYAEAIKSPKIPQNGSLLFSVVGGKLSEGLNFSDDLGRCIVVVGMPYPNIKSPELQEKIKYLNENVRSGAGNEYYENSCMKAVNQCIGRAVRHINDYATVILLDKRYSGKAKALPGWIQRTLTVSEQFGSAVGDVGKFFVQKRKKN
;
A
#
# COMPACT_ATOMS: atom_id res chain seq x y z
N VAL A 1 -15.17 -9.17 6.31
CA VAL A 1 -13.99 -8.36 6.73
C VAL A 1 -12.97 -9.30 7.33
N PHE A 2 -11.72 -9.21 6.88
CA PHE A 2 -10.60 -10.05 7.29
C PHE A 2 -9.52 -9.15 7.88
N ARG A 3 -8.72 -9.70 8.79
CA ARG A 3 -7.65 -8.96 9.48
C ARG A 3 -6.40 -9.81 9.52
N GLU A 4 -5.26 -9.14 9.51
CA GLU A 4 -3.97 -9.79 9.69
C GLU A 4 -3.93 -10.59 10.99
N PRO A 5 -3.63 -11.88 10.93
CA PRO A 5 -3.56 -12.70 12.12
C PRO A 5 -2.30 -12.43 12.94
N LYS A 6 -2.40 -12.62 14.25
CA LYS A 6 -1.24 -12.55 15.15
C LYS A 6 -0.26 -13.69 14.92
N SER A 7 -0.72 -14.88 14.52
CA SER A 7 0.13 -16.04 14.24
C SER A 7 0.40 -16.19 12.75
N ALA A 8 1.65 -16.54 12.39
CA ALA A 8 2.01 -16.84 11.00
C ALA A 8 1.32 -18.13 10.48
N SER A 9 1.01 -19.07 11.36
CA SER A 9 0.41 -20.37 10.99
C SER A 9 -0.97 -20.26 10.35
N ILE A 10 -1.72 -19.19 10.63
CA ILE A 10 -3.10 -18.99 10.14
C ILE A 10 -3.17 -17.97 9.00
N VAL A 11 -2.03 -17.45 8.53
CA VAL A 11 -1.97 -16.49 7.42
C VAL A 11 -2.65 -17.03 6.18
N ASN A 12 -2.25 -18.22 5.72
CA ASN A 12 -2.79 -18.85 4.51
C ASN A 12 -4.30 -19.08 4.61
N GLN A 13 -4.78 -19.55 5.76
CA GLN A 13 -6.20 -19.77 6.00
C GLN A 13 -7.04 -18.48 5.86
N VAL A 14 -6.56 -17.37 6.43
CA VAL A 14 -7.25 -16.06 6.32
C VAL A 14 -7.34 -15.60 4.86
N LEU A 15 -6.30 -15.85 4.07
CA LEU A 15 -6.24 -15.44 2.67
C LEU A 15 -7.09 -16.30 1.76
N GLU A 16 -7.09 -17.61 1.98
CA GLU A 16 -7.98 -18.53 1.27
C GLU A 16 -9.43 -18.14 1.52
N SER A 17 -9.78 -17.84 2.78
CA SER A 17 -11.11 -17.38 3.16
C SER A 17 -11.44 -16.01 2.54
N TYR A 18 -10.46 -15.10 2.46
CA TYR A 18 -10.59 -13.81 1.80
C TYR A 18 -10.84 -13.96 0.29
N ALA A 19 -10.06 -14.81 -0.38
CA ALA A 19 -10.18 -15.09 -1.81
C ALA A 19 -11.50 -15.78 -2.14
N GLU A 20 -11.94 -16.73 -1.31
CA GLU A 20 -13.24 -17.40 -1.46
C GLU A 20 -14.39 -16.40 -1.35
N ALA A 21 -14.34 -15.48 -0.37
CA ALA A 21 -15.36 -14.45 -0.21
C ALA A 21 -15.45 -13.48 -1.41
N ILE A 22 -14.36 -13.31 -2.17
CA ILE A 22 -14.34 -12.51 -3.41
C ILE A 22 -14.90 -13.30 -4.59
N LYS A 23 -14.47 -14.56 -4.75
CA LYS A 23 -14.87 -15.43 -5.87
C LYS A 23 -16.33 -15.87 -5.79
N SER A 24 -16.84 -16.06 -4.58
CA SER A 24 -18.19 -16.56 -4.30
C SER A 24 -18.96 -15.57 -3.40
N PRO A 25 -19.31 -14.38 -3.92
CA PRO A 25 -20.02 -13.37 -3.14
C PRO A 25 -21.41 -13.87 -2.73
N LYS A 26 -21.77 -13.69 -1.45
CA LYS A 26 -23.08 -14.06 -0.90
C LYS A 26 -23.92 -12.81 -0.72
N ILE A 27 -25.01 -12.67 -1.48
CA ILE A 27 -25.94 -11.53 -1.35
C ILE A 27 -26.40 -11.40 0.12
N PRO A 28 -26.39 -10.18 0.72
CA PRO A 28 -26.15 -8.87 0.11
C PRO A 28 -24.68 -8.44 -0.01
N GLN A 29 -23.73 -9.28 0.40
CA GLN A 29 -22.29 -9.00 0.42
C GLN A 29 -21.67 -9.32 -0.95
N ASN A 30 -21.15 -8.30 -1.62
CA ASN A 30 -20.58 -8.41 -2.98
C ASN A 30 -19.06 -8.17 -3.03
N GLY A 31 -18.38 -8.28 -1.89
CA GLY A 31 -16.95 -8.04 -1.81
C GLY A 31 -16.38 -8.27 -0.42
N SER A 32 -15.09 -8.06 -0.30
CA SER A 32 -14.33 -8.32 0.91
C SER A 32 -13.30 -7.24 1.21
N LEU A 33 -13.05 -7.01 2.49
CA LEU A 33 -12.05 -6.06 2.98
C LEU A 33 -11.02 -6.81 3.82
N LEU A 34 -9.74 -6.60 3.53
CA LEU A 34 -8.62 -7.16 4.27
C LEU A 34 -7.81 -6.03 4.91
N PHE A 35 -7.68 -6.05 6.23
CA PHE A 35 -6.78 -5.17 6.96
C PHE A 35 -5.45 -5.85 7.22
N SER A 36 -4.36 -5.21 6.82
CA SER A 36 -2.99 -5.66 7.08
C SER A 36 -2.10 -4.53 7.59
N VAL A 37 -0.95 -4.90 8.15
CA VAL A 37 0.08 -3.99 8.63
C VAL A 37 1.21 -3.96 7.62
N VAL A 38 1.64 -2.75 7.23
CA VAL A 38 2.81 -2.57 6.36
C VAL A 38 4.07 -3.02 7.11
N GLY A 39 4.89 -3.87 6.49
CA GLY A 39 6.01 -4.55 7.15
C GLY A 39 5.57 -5.73 8.05
N GLY A 40 4.27 -6.04 8.07
CA GLY A 40 3.71 -7.22 8.73
C GLY A 40 3.80 -8.47 7.84
N LYS A 41 3.35 -9.59 8.41
CA LYS A 41 3.41 -10.94 7.82
C LYS A 41 2.63 -11.01 6.52
N LEU A 42 1.46 -10.36 6.46
CA LEU A 42 0.66 -10.35 5.25
C LEU A 42 1.25 -9.46 4.14
N SER A 43 2.06 -8.47 4.51
CA SER A 43 2.63 -7.51 3.57
C SER A 43 3.95 -7.95 2.92
N GLU A 44 4.64 -8.97 3.47
CA GLU A 44 5.92 -9.47 2.95
C GLU A 44 5.82 -10.77 2.12
N GLY A 45 4.81 -11.61 2.36
CA GLY A 45 4.74 -12.94 1.75
C GLY A 45 3.80 -13.08 0.54
N LEU A 46 2.91 -12.11 0.31
CA LEU A 46 1.69 -12.36 -0.47
C LEU A 46 1.53 -11.48 -1.69
N ASN A 47 0.78 -12.02 -2.64
CA ASN A 47 0.51 -11.39 -3.92
C ASN A 47 -1.01 -11.26 -4.09
N PHE A 48 -1.50 -10.02 -4.17
CA PHE A 48 -2.91 -9.72 -4.37
C PHE A 48 -3.15 -9.56 -5.87
N SER A 49 -3.07 -10.66 -6.61
CA SER A 49 -3.27 -10.64 -8.06
C SER A 49 -4.75 -10.52 -8.41
N ASP A 50 -5.02 -9.85 -9.53
CA ASP A 50 -6.32 -9.78 -10.18
C ASP A 50 -7.41 -9.21 -9.25
N ASP A 51 -8.44 -10.00 -8.97
CA ASP A 51 -9.62 -9.58 -8.20
C ASP A 51 -9.36 -9.48 -6.70
N LEU A 52 -8.18 -9.93 -6.23
CA LEU A 52 -7.81 -9.90 -4.82
C LEU A 52 -7.40 -8.51 -4.31
N GLY A 53 -7.29 -7.51 -5.17
CA GLY A 53 -6.68 -6.22 -4.80
C GLY A 53 -7.10 -5.02 -5.64
N ARG A 54 -8.38 -4.83 -5.95
CA ARG A 54 -8.84 -3.74 -6.85
C ARG A 54 -8.68 -2.33 -6.26
N CYS A 55 -8.77 -2.17 -4.95
CA CYS A 55 -8.56 -0.88 -4.28
C CYS A 55 -7.64 -1.07 -3.08
N ILE A 56 -6.46 -0.47 -3.15
CA ILE A 56 -5.46 -0.49 -2.08
C ILE A 56 -5.52 0.84 -1.36
N VAL A 57 -5.67 0.79 -0.04
CA VAL A 57 -5.67 1.99 0.80
C VAL A 57 -4.49 1.90 1.77
N VAL A 58 -3.49 2.75 1.58
CA VAL A 58 -2.37 2.89 2.50
C VAL A 58 -2.72 4.01 3.48
N VAL A 59 -2.99 3.65 4.73
CA VAL A 59 -3.35 4.60 5.78
C VAL A 59 -2.10 5.05 6.52
N GLY A 60 -1.83 6.36 6.50
CA GLY A 60 -0.66 6.94 7.15
C GLY A 60 0.65 6.62 6.42
N MET A 61 1.76 6.79 7.13
CA MET A 61 3.11 6.56 6.63
C MET A 61 3.84 5.54 7.52
N PRO A 62 4.32 4.41 6.97
CA PRO A 62 4.96 3.32 7.72
C PRO A 62 6.43 3.66 8.06
N TYR A 63 6.63 4.73 8.81
CA TYR A 63 7.96 5.09 9.28
C TYR A 63 8.48 4.07 10.30
N PRO A 64 9.77 3.70 10.23
CA PRO A 64 10.38 2.91 11.29
C PRO A 64 10.43 3.73 12.59
N ASN A 65 10.53 3.02 13.72
CA ASN A 65 10.61 3.67 15.02
C ASN A 65 11.92 4.46 15.15
N ILE A 66 11.83 5.79 15.09
CA ILE A 66 12.99 6.70 15.19
C ILE A 66 13.73 6.59 16.53
N LYS A 67 13.11 6.00 17.55
CA LYS A 67 13.70 5.76 18.87
C LYS A 67 14.47 4.43 18.96
N SER A 68 14.51 3.60 17.91
CA SER A 68 15.27 2.35 17.98
C SER A 68 16.77 2.67 17.98
N PRO A 69 17.56 2.10 18.91
CA PRO A 69 18.99 2.36 18.98
C PRO A 69 19.72 2.05 17.68
N GLU A 70 19.32 0.98 16.99
CA GLU A 70 19.92 0.54 15.73
C GLU A 70 19.70 1.58 14.62
N LEU A 71 18.52 2.19 14.56
CA LEU A 71 18.22 3.21 13.56
C LEU A 71 18.93 4.53 13.89
N GLN A 72 18.99 4.90 15.17
CA GLN A 72 19.71 6.10 15.60
C GLN A 72 21.19 6.02 15.26
N GLU A 73 21.83 4.88 15.56
CA GLU A 73 23.23 4.66 15.22
C GLU A 73 23.44 4.62 13.70
N LYS A 74 22.50 4.01 12.96
CA LYS A 74 22.57 4.01 11.49
C LYS A 74 22.46 5.42 10.91
N ILE A 75 21.55 6.25 11.41
CA ILE A 75 21.38 7.65 11.00
C ILE A 75 22.64 8.45 11.30
N LYS A 76 23.21 8.29 12.50
CA LYS A 76 24.45 8.93 12.92
C LYS A 76 25.61 8.54 11.98
N TYR A 77 25.81 7.24 11.78
CA TYR A 77 26.83 6.71 10.88
C TYR A 77 26.70 7.29 9.47
N LEU A 78 25.50 7.32 8.89
CA LEU A 78 25.28 7.86 7.54
C LEU A 78 25.58 9.36 7.45
N ASN A 79 25.22 10.13 8.47
CA ASN A 79 25.49 11.57 8.51
C ASN A 79 26.99 11.86 8.62
N GLU A 80 27.74 11.04 9.36
CA GLU A 80 29.19 11.21 9.57
C GLU A 80 30.02 10.68 8.39
N ASN A 81 29.59 9.59 7.75
CA ASN A 81 30.42 8.85 6.79
C ASN A 81 30.00 8.99 5.32
N VAL A 82 28.78 9.48 5.03
CA VAL A 82 28.30 9.65 3.65
C VAL A 82 28.17 11.13 3.31
N ARG A 83 27.27 11.83 4.00
CA ARG A 83 27.10 13.29 3.94
C ARG A 83 26.11 13.73 5.02
N SER A 84 26.21 14.99 5.44
CA SER A 84 25.19 15.60 6.29
C SER A 84 23.80 15.46 5.66
N GLY A 85 22.83 14.95 6.42
CA GLY A 85 21.46 14.72 5.97
C GLY A 85 21.19 13.36 5.32
N ALA A 86 22.21 12.53 5.06
CA ALA A 86 22.03 11.19 4.50
C ALA A 86 21.19 10.28 5.41
N GLY A 87 21.26 10.45 6.73
CA GLY A 87 20.43 9.69 7.67
C GLY A 87 18.94 10.04 7.55
N ASN A 88 18.60 11.31 7.33
CA ASN A 88 17.21 11.74 7.13
C ASN A 88 16.66 11.20 5.80
N GLU A 89 17.47 11.24 4.74
CA GLU A 89 17.11 10.64 3.45
C GLU A 89 16.90 9.13 3.58
N TYR A 90 17.75 8.43 4.33
CA TYR A 90 17.58 7.01 4.61
C TYR A 90 16.26 6.71 5.35
N TYR A 91 15.92 7.53 6.36
CA TYR A 91 14.67 7.39 7.11
C TYR A 91 13.43 7.56 6.23
N GLU A 92 13.42 8.61 5.40
CA GLU A 92 12.37 8.89 4.43
C GLU A 92 12.25 7.79 3.37
N ASN A 93 13.38 7.36 2.81
CA ASN A 93 13.43 6.29 1.81
C ASN A 93 12.98 4.95 2.39
N SER A 94 13.25 4.68 3.67
CA SER A 94 12.79 3.45 4.34
C SER A 94 11.26 3.40 4.39
N CYS A 95 10.61 4.52 4.72
CA CYS A 95 9.16 4.62 4.70
C CYS A 95 8.59 4.44 3.29
N MET A 96 9.10 5.18 2.31
CA MET A 96 8.58 5.11 0.94
C MET A 96 8.86 3.76 0.27
N LYS A 97 9.95 3.09 0.63
CA LYS A 97 10.26 1.73 0.20
C LYS A 97 9.18 0.74 0.67
N ALA A 98 8.78 0.82 1.94
CA ALA A 98 7.72 -0.04 2.48
C ALA A 98 6.37 0.21 1.78
N VAL A 99 6.01 1.48 1.55
CA VAL A 99 4.79 1.85 0.79
C VAL A 99 4.83 1.28 -0.63
N ASN A 100 5.94 1.46 -1.35
CA ASN A 100 6.09 1.01 -2.72
C ASN A 100 6.08 -0.52 -2.83
N GLN A 101 6.61 -1.23 -1.84
CA GLN A 101 6.52 -2.68 -1.75
C GLN A 101 5.07 -3.15 -1.61
N CYS A 102 4.26 -2.49 -0.77
CA CYS A 102 2.84 -2.81 -0.63
C CYS A 102 2.08 -2.58 -1.94
N ILE A 103 2.33 -1.46 -2.62
CA ILE A 103 1.66 -1.15 -3.89
C ILE A 103 2.04 -2.15 -4.99
N GLY A 104 3.33 -2.49 -5.09
CA GLY A 104 3.83 -3.43 -6.11
C GLY A 104 3.28 -4.85 -5.96
N ARG A 105 2.69 -5.21 -4.82
CA ARG A 105 2.04 -6.52 -4.59
C ARG A 105 0.62 -6.61 -5.13
N ALA A 106 0.00 -5.47 -5.43
CA ALA A 106 -1.40 -5.41 -5.83
C ALA A 106 -1.60 -5.04 -7.31
N VAL A 107 -0.58 -4.50 -7.99
CA VAL A 107 -0.61 -4.28 -9.45
C VAL A 107 0.53 -5.07 -10.07
N ARG A 108 0.22 -6.25 -10.63
CA ARG A 108 1.27 -7.23 -10.98
C ARG A 108 1.69 -7.24 -12.45
N HIS A 109 0.78 -6.99 -13.38
CA HIS A 109 1.07 -7.09 -14.81
C HIS A 109 0.37 -6.01 -15.64
N ILE A 110 0.76 -5.89 -16.90
CA ILE A 110 0.26 -4.85 -17.82
C ILE A 110 -1.27 -4.86 -18.01
N ASN A 111 -1.88 -6.04 -17.89
CA ASN A 111 -3.33 -6.22 -18.00
C ASN A 111 -4.09 -6.05 -16.67
N ASP A 112 -3.38 -5.79 -15.56
CA ASP A 112 -3.99 -5.64 -14.24
C ASP A 112 -4.36 -4.18 -13.99
N TYR A 113 -5.35 -3.95 -13.14
CA TYR A 113 -5.76 -2.62 -12.76
C TYR A 113 -6.22 -2.56 -11.32
N ALA A 114 -5.79 -1.51 -10.63
CA ALA A 114 -6.22 -1.18 -9.30
C ALA A 114 -6.16 0.34 -9.09
N THR A 115 -6.87 0.81 -8.08
CA THR A 115 -6.70 2.16 -7.53
C THR A 115 -5.85 2.07 -6.27
N VAL A 116 -4.95 3.04 -6.10
CA VAL A 116 -4.12 3.17 -4.88
C VAL A 116 -4.47 4.50 -4.24
N ILE A 117 -4.93 4.45 -2.99
CA ILE A 117 -5.25 5.61 -2.17
C ILE A 117 -4.16 5.74 -1.11
N LEU A 118 -3.39 6.82 -1.19
CA LEU A 118 -2.38 7.19 -0.20
C LEU A 118 -3.02 8.16 0.80
N LEU A 119 -3.54 7.65 1.92
CA LEU A 119 -4.32 8.41 2.89
C LEU A 119 -3.41 9.03 3.96
N ASP A 120 -2.66 10.07 3.56
CA ASP A 120 -1.92 10.95 4.46
C ASP A 120 -1.53 12.25 3.72
N LYS A 121 -1.69 13.42 4.35
CA LYS A 121 -1.33 14.71 3.73
C LYS A 121 0.15 14.78 3.34
N ARG A 122 1.04 14.08 4.06
CA ARG A 122 2.49 14.10 3.85
C ARG A 122 2.91 13.49 2.51
N TYR A 123 2.09 12.66 1.87
CA TYR A 123 2.40 12.12 0.54
C TYR A 123 2.46 13.20 -0.56
N SER A 124 1.75 14.33 -0.39
CA SER A 124 1.76 15.45 -1.36
C SER A 124 3.17 15.96 -1.68
N GLY A 125 4.06 15.98 -0.68
CA GLY A 125 5.47 16.38 -0.84
C GLY A 125 6.41 15.25 -1.27
N LYS A 126 5.91 14.04 -1.52
CA LYS A 126 6.73 12.82 -1.73
C LYS A 126 6.42 12.11 -3.05
N ALA A 127 5.74 12.78 -3.98
CA ALA A 127 5.41 12.22 -5.30
C ALA A 127 6.63 11.62 -6.03
N LYS A 128 7.79 12.27 -5.94
CA LYS A 128 9.05 11.81 -6.56
C LYS A 128 9.58 10.48 -6.01
N ALA A 129 9.17 10.11 -4.78
CA ALA A 129 9.57 8.86 -4.15
C ALA A 129 8.66 7.67 -4.50
N LEU A 130 7.59 7.90 -5.27
CA LEU A 130 6.74 6.85 -5.83
C LEU A 130 7.34 6.31 -7.14
N PRO A 131 7.00 5.08 -7.57
CA PRO A 131 7.37 4.57 -8.88
C PRO A 131 6.86 5.47 -10.01
N GLY A 132 7.68 5.68 -11.05
CA GLY A 132 7.34 6.59 -12.15
C GLY A 132 6.03 6.24 -12.87
N TRP A 133 5.60 4.98 -12.83
CA TRP A 133 4.30 4.58 -13.40
C TRP A 133 3.10 5.04 -12.60
N ILE A 134 3.23 5.17 -11.26
CA ILE A 134 2.19 5.74 -10.40
C ILE A 134 2.17 7.25 -10.55
N GLN A 135 3.36 7.88 -10.64
CA GLN A 135 3.48 9.34 -10.74
C GLN A 135 2.66 9.91 -11.93
N ARG A 136 2.59 9.19 -13.05
CA ARG A 136 1.84 9.62 -14.24
C ARG A 136 0.33 9.70 -14.04
N THR A 137 -0.22 8.98 -13.06
CA THR A 137 -1.66 8.93 -12.76
C THR A 137 -1.97 9.45 -11.37
N LEU A 138 -0.99 10.09 -10.71
CA LEU A 138 -1.14 10.60 -9.35
C LEU A 138 -2.05 11.83 -9.37
N THR A 139 -3.13 11.77 -8.59
CA THR A 139 -3.98 12.92 -8.29
C THR A 139 -3.91 13.22 -6.80
N VAL A 140 -3.91 14.51 -6.46
CA VAL A 140 -3.96 14.95 -5.06
C VAL A 140 -5.34 15.54 -4.82
N SER A 141 -6.08 14.93 -3.90
CA SER A 141 -7.40 15.40 -3.49
C SER A 141 -7.39 15.73 -2.00
N GLU A 142 -7.82 16.93 -1.64
CA GLU A 142 -7.95 17.36 -0.23
C GLU A 142 -9.31 16.96 0.37
N GLN A 143 -10.28 16.59 -0.47
CA GLN A 143 -11.65 16.30 -0.07
C GLN A 143 -12.01 14.84 -0.32
N PHE A 144 -12.71 14.23 0.64
CA PHE A 144 -13.20 12.86 0.53
C PHE A 144 -14.09 12.64 -0.70
N GLY A 145 -15.05 13.56 -0.94
CA GLY A 145 -16.01 13.44 -2.04
C GLY A 145 -15.34 13.38 -3.41
N SER A 146 -14.34 14.23 -3.65
CA SER A 146 -13.58 14.23 -4.91
C SER A 146 -12.79 12.93 -5.08
N ALA A 147 -12.11 12.46 -4.02
CA ALA A 147 -11.33 11.22 -4.07
C ALA A 147 -12.21 9.99 -4.38
N VAL A 148 -13.37 9.88 -3.72
CA VAL A 148 -14.34 8.81 -3.99
C VAL A 148 -14.93 8.92 -5.40
N GLY A 149 -15.22 10.14 -5.85
CA GLY A 149 -15.69 10.41 -7.20
C GLY A 149 -14.70 9.93 -8.28
N ASP A 150 -13.41 10.17 -8.08
CA ASP A 150 -12.37 9.76 -9.01
C ASP A 150 -12.18 8.24 -9.05
N VAL A 151 -12.23 7.58 -7.89
CA VAL A 151 -12.25 6.09 -7.80
C VAL A 151 -13.45 5.53 -8.55
N GLY A 152 -14.65 6.09 -8.34
CA GLY A 152 -15.87 5.69 -9.04
C GLY A 152 -15.74 5.84 -10.56
N LYS A 153 -15.26 7.00 -11.05
CA LYS A 153 -15.02 7.24 -12.48
C LYS A 153 -14.05 6.22 -13.08
N PHE A 154 -12.96 5.91 -12.37
CA PHE A 154 -11.98 4.92 -12.81
C PHE A 154 -12.62 3.54 -13.04
N PHE A 155 -13.40 3.04 -12.08
CA PHE A 155 -14.03 1.72 -12.21
C PHE A 155 -15.15 1.70 -13.25
N VAL A 156 -15.90 2.80 -13.42
CA VAL A 156 -16.89 2.91 -14.52
C VAL A 156 -16.20 2.82 -15.88
N GLN A 157 -15.05 3.48 -16.06
CA GLN A 157 -14.29 3.41 -17.32
C GLN A 157 -13.74 2.00 -17.58
N LYS A 158 -13.27 1.30 -16.54
CA LYS A 158 -12.76 -0.07 -16.67
C LYS A 158 -13.86 -1.09 -16.99
N ARG A 159 -15.05 -0.94 -16.40
CA ARG A 159 -16.22 -1.77 -16.73
C ARG A 159 -16.71 -1.64 -18.17
N LYS A 160 -16.49 -0.50 -18.83
CA LYS A 160 -16.86 -0.28 -20.25
C LYS A 160 -15.85 -0.89 -21.24
N LYS A 161 -14.66 -1.25 -20.76
CA LYS A 161 -13.54 -1.75 -21.58
C LYS A 161 -13.41 -3.27 -21.56
N ASN A 162 -14.13 -3.94 -20.66
CA ASN A 162 -14.29 -5.40 -20.56
C ASN A 162 -15.70 -5.77 -21.00
#